data_AF-A0A5R9EI73-F1
#
_entry.id   AF-A0A5R9EI73-F1
#
_cell.length_a   1.000
_cell.length_b   1.000
_cell.length_c   1.000
_cell.angle_alpha   90.00
_cell.angle_beta   90.00
_cell.angle_gamma   90.00
#
_symmetry.space_group_name_H-M   'P 1'
#
loop_
_entity.id
_entity.type
_entity.pdbx_description
1 polymer ?
#
loop_
_entity_poly.entity_id
_entity_poly.type
_entity_poly.pdbx_seq_one_letter_code
_entity_poly.pdbx_strand_id
1 'polypeptide(L)'
;MSQMPGTVRSVRAVLLAVGAVSVLASLGFVVAAATLETGALGALFVGLLLLAALLLGVFATAVIAIARRFAGGGNGVRIGAVAIGSLLTLGGASGLVAHSGAWGSWAAAVAAGLFVTVLSTGDASREWFDLPRR
;
A
#
# COMPACT_ATOMS: atom_id res chain seq x y z
N MET A 1 -29.35 5.87 6.25
CA MET A 1 -28.02 5.41 5.77
C MET A 1 -27.00 5.69 6.86
N SER A 2 -26.52 4.67 7.58
CA SER A 2 -25.50 4.89 8.63
C SER A 2 -24.24 5.48 7.99
N GLN A 3 -23.87 6.70 8.35
CA GLN A 3 -22.66 7.32 7.83
C GLN A 3 -21.44 6.49 8.23
N MET A 4 -20.52 6.29 7.28
CA MET A 4 -19.27 5.55 7.49
C MET A 4 -18.42 6.23 8.58
N PRO A 5 -17.98 5.50 9.64
CA PRO A 5 -17.18 6.03 10.72
C PRO A 5 -15.94 6.76 10.21
N GLY A 6 -15.56 7.83 10.91
CA GLY A 6 -14.39 8.63 10.55
C GLY A 6 -13.11 7.80 10.44
N THR A 7 -12.93 6.82 11.34
CA THR A 7 -11.78 5.90 11.33
C THR A 7 -11.70 5.10 10.04
N VAL A 8 -12.80 4.51 9.60
CA VAL A 8 -12.89 3.71 8.37
C VAL A 8 -12.66 4.58 7.13
N ARG A 9 -13.18 5.81 7.14
CA ARG A 9 -12.94 6.79 6.06
C ARG A 9 -11.47 7.18 5.98
N SER A 10 -10.81 7.41 7.11
CA SER A 10 -9.38 7.72 7.18
C SER A 10 -8.53 6.57 6.67
N VAL A 11 -8.79 5.33 7.10
CA VAL A 11 -8.07 4.15 6.58
C VAL A 11 -8.25 4.02 5.08
N ARG A 12 -9.47 4.18 4.57
CA ARG A 12 -9.73 4.16 3.13
C ARG A 12 -8.93 5.22 2.38
N ALA A 13 -8.89 6.46 2.90
CA ALA A 13 -8.13 7.54 2.29
C ALA A 13 -6.63 7.26 2.28
N VAL A 14 -6.07 6.73 3.38
CA VAL A 14 -4.66 6.34 3.46
C VAL A 14 -4.34 5.23 2.48
N LEU A 15 -5.18 4.20 2.38
CA LEU A 15 -4.98 3.14 1.38
C LEU A 15 -5.01 3.68 -0.05
N LEU A 16 -5.92 4.60 -0.38
CA LEU A 16 -5.94 5.24 -1.69
C LEU A 16 -4.68 6.06 -1.96
N ALA A 17 -4.21 6.83 -0.98
CA ALA A 17 -2.98 7.60 -1.09
C ALA A 17 -1.76 6.68 -1.30
N VAL A 18 -1.63 5.62 -0.51
CA VAL A 18 -0.57 4.60 -0.67
C VAL A 18 -0.63 3.94 -2.04
N GLY A 19 -1.83 3.58 -2.50
CA GLY A 19 -2.04 3.01 -3.83
C GLY A 19 -1.58 3.96 -4.93
N ALA A 20 -1.98 5.24 -4.86
CA ALA A 20 -1.58 6.25 -5.83
C ALA A 20 -0.05 6.47 -5.86
N VAL A 21 0.59 6.58 -4.69
CA VAL A 21 2.05 6.70 -4.58
C VAL A 21 2.74 5.47 -5.16
N SER A 22 2.20 4.27 -4.93
CA SER A 22 2.75 3.02 -5.46
C SER A 22 2.65 2.95 -7.00
N VAL A 23 1.56 3.46 -7.59
CA VAL A 23 1.43 3.60 -9.05
C VAL A 23 2.50 4.56 -9.59
N LEU A 24 2.65 5.73 -8.97
CA LEU A 24 3.65 6.72 -9.41
C LEU A 24 5.07 6.15 -9.32
N ALA A 25 5.39 5.43 -8.24
CA ALA A 25 6.68 4.76 -8.09
C ALA A 25 6.89 3.69 -9.18
N SER A 26 5.88 2.85 -9.44
CA SER A 26 5.93 1.84 -10.51
C SER A 26 6.20 2.47 -11.88
N LEU A 27 5.50 3.56 -12.22
CA LEU A 27 5.75 4.31 -13.46
C LEU A 27 7.17 4.88 -13.51
N GLY A 28 7.68 5.42 -12.40
CA GLY A 28 9.06 5.88 -12.30
C GLY A 28 10.08 4.78 -12.62
N PHE A 29 9.87 3.57 -12.13
CA PHE A 29 10.72 2.42 -12.45
C PHE A 29 10.64 2.01 -13.92
N VAL A 30 9.46 2.05 -14.54
CA VAL A 30 9.29 1.79 -15.98
C VAL A 30 10.03 2.83 -16.81
N VAL A 31 9.90 4.11 -16.47
CA VAL A 31 10.61 5.20 -17.16
C VAL A 31 12.12 5.03 -17.01
N ALA A 32 12.60 4.75 -15.79
CA ALA A 32 14.03 4.51 -15.54
C ALA A 32 14.56 3.33 -16.39
N ALA A 33 13.80 2.23 -16.46
CA ALA A 33 14.14 1.08 -17.29
C ALA A 33 14.21 1.44 -18.78
N ALA A 34 13.30 2.28 -19.28
CA ALA A 34 13.28 2.70 -20.67
C ALA A 34 14.43 3.65 -21.05
N THR A 35 14.97 4.41 -20.09
CA THR A 35 16.05 5.38 -20.32
C THR A 35 17.47 4.82 -20.18
N LEU A 36 17.61 3.57 -19.72
CA LEU A 36 18.92 2.95 -19.56
C LEU A 36 19.46 2.44 -20.90
N GLU A 37 20.59 2.99 -21.34
CA GLU A 37 21.34 2.44 -22.47
C GLU A 37 22.02 1.12 -22.06
N THR A 38 21.79 0.05 -22.81
CA THR A 38 22.12 -1.31 -22.37
C THR A 38 23.43 -1.83 -22.96
N GLY A 39 24.44 -1.98 -22.09
CA GLY A 39 25.52 -2.97 -22.25
C GLY A 39 25.16 -4.31 -21.61
N ALA A 40 26.10 -5.27 -21.49
CA ALA A 40 25.83 -6.63 -20.98
C ALA A 40 25.18 -6.69 -19.58
N LEU A 41 25.52 -5.76 -18.67
CA LEU A 41 24.86 -5.64 -17.35
C LEU A 41 23.55 -4.86 -17.40
N GLY A 42 23.32 -4.05 -18.43
CA GLY A 42 22.15 -3.19 -18.56
C GLY A 42 20.84 -3.98 -18.64
N ALA A 43 20.83 -5.11 -19.34
CA ALA A 43 19.65 -5.97 -19.44
C ALA A 43 19.20 -6.51 -18.06
N LEU A 44 20.15 -6.84 -17.18
CA LEU A 44 19.85 -7.32 -15.83
C LEU A 44 19.26 -6.19 -14.96
N PHE A 45 19.80 -4.98 -15.04
CA PHE A 45 19.24 -3.82 -14.34
C PHE A 45 17.84 -3.46 -14.85
N VAL A 46 17.63 -3.45 -16.16
CA VAL A 46 16.30 -3.25 -16.77
C VAL A 46 15.30 -4.30 -16.26
N GLY A 47 15.70 -5.57 -16.23
CA GLY A 47 14.88 -6.65 -15.69
C GLY A 47 14.50 -6.45 -14.22
N LEU A 48 15.44 -6.04 -13.37
CA LEU A 48 15.19 -5.75 -11.95
C LEU A 48 14.25 -4.55 -11.76
N LEU A 49 14.42 -3.49 -12.55
CA LEU A 49 13.56 -2.31 -12.51
C LEU A 49 12.13 -2.64 -12.94
N LEU A 50 11.96 -3.43 -14.00
CA LEU A 50 10.65 -3.87 -14.46
C LEU A 50 9.98 -4.83 -13.47
N LEU A 51 10.76 -5.70 -12.82
CA LEU A 51 10.25 -6.56 -11.75
C LEU A 51 9.77 -5.72 -10.55
N ALA A 52 10.55 -4.72 -10.13
CA ALA A 52 10.15 -3.79 -9.08
C ALA A 52 8.88 -3.01 -9.46
N ALA A 53 8.82 -2.51 -10.71
CA ALA A 53 7.65 -1.82 -11.24
C ALA A 53 6.39 -2.70 -11.21
N LEU A 54 6.52 -3.97 -11.62
CA LEU A 54 5.42 -4.93 -11.63
C LEU A 54 4.91 -5.21 -10.22
N LEU A 55 5.82 -5.50 -9.28
CA LEU A 55 5.46 -5.79 -7.88
C LEU A 55 4.73 -4.60 -7.24
N LEU A 56 5.24 -3.38 -7.46
CA LEU A 56 4.57 -2.16 -6.98
C LEU A 56 3.22 -1.92 -7.66
N GLY A 57 3.11 -2.19 -8.96
CA GLY A 57 1.84 -2.11 -9.69
C GLY A 57 0.80 -3.09 -9.13
N VAL A 58 1.17 -4.35 -8.94
CA VAL A 58 0.30 -5.38 -8.34
C VAL A 58 -0.12 -4.97 -6.93
N PHE A 59 0.83 -4.53 -6.10
CA PHE A 59 0.54 -4.03 -4.77
C PHE A 59 -0.45 -2.86 -4.80
N ALA A 60 -0.22 -1.86 -5.65
CA ALA A 60 -1.11 -0.72 -5.81
C ALA A 60 -2.53 -1.14 -6.19
N THR A 61 -2.67 -2.09 -7.13
CA THR A 61 -4.00 -2.60 -7.53
C THR A 61 -4.72 -3.30 -6.39
N ALA A 62 -4.02 -4.13 -5.61
CA ALA A 62 -4.58 -4.81 -4.45
C ALA A 62 -5.06 -3.80 -3.39
N VAL A 63 -4.24 -2.80 -3.08
CA VAL A 63 -4.55 -1.73 -2.13
C VAL A 63 -5.79 -0.95 -2.55
N ILE A 64 -5.86 -0.52 -3.82
CA ILE A 64 -7.00 0.23 -4.36
C ILE A 64 -8.25 -0.64 -4.41
N ALA A 65 -8.14 -1.92 -4.79
CA ALA A 65 -9.26 -2.85 -4.83
C ALA A 65 -9.86 -3.07 -3.44
N ILE A 66 -9.02 -3.24 -2.42
CA ILE A 66 -9.44 -3.33 -1.02
C ILE A 66 -10.10 -2.02 -0.59
N ALA A 67 -9.48 -0.87 -0.84
CA ALA A 67 -10.05 0.44 -0.48
C ALA A 67 -11.41 0.74 -1.16
N ARG A 68 -11.65 0.23 -2.37
CA ARG A 68 -12.96 0.33 -3.04
C ARG A 68 -14.04 -0.49 -2.34
N ARG A 69 -13.68 -1.64 -1.76
CA ARG A 69 -14.60 -2.54 -1.06
C ARG A 69 -14.97 -2.09 0.35
N PHE A 70 -14.31 -1.07 0.90
CA PHE A 70 -14.62 -0.54 2.25
C PHE A 70 -16.09 -0.13 2.41
N ALA A 71 -16.74 0.35 1.33
CA ALA A 71 -18.15 0.76 1.36
C ALA A 71 -19.13 -0.42 1.55
N GLY A 72 -18.77 -1.61 1.06
CA GLY A 72 -19.60 -2.82 1.19
C GLY A 72 -19.48 -3.54 2.54
N GLY A 73 -18.60 -3.07 3.43
CA GLY A 73 -18.33 -3.75 4.70
C GLY A 73 -17.71 -5.15 4.50
N GLY A 74 -17.78 -5.98 5.53
CA GLY A 74 -17.29 -7.36 5.50
C GLY A 74 -15.91 -7.55 6.13
N ASN A 75 -15.82 -8.58 6.98
CA ASN A 75 -14.58 -8.95 7.69
C ASN A 75 -13.39 -9.21 6.74
N GLY A 76 -13.63 -9.78 5.56
CA GLY A 76 -12.57 -9.99 4.56
C GLY A 76 -11.87 -8.70 4.10
N VAL A 77 -12.60 -7.58 4.04
CA VAL A 77 -12.04 -6.26 3.70
C VAL A 77 -11.16 -5.74 4.82
N ARG A 78 -11.59 -5.92 6.07
CA ARG A 78 -10.82 -5.58 7.28
C ARG A 78 -9.51 -6.37 7.35
N ILE A 79 -9.58 -7.68 7.17
CA ILE A 79 -8.40 -8.56 7.16
C ILE A 79 -7.43 -8.14 6.04
N GLY A 80 -7.96 -7.86 4.85
CA GLY A 80 -7.15 -7.36 3.73
C GLY A 80 -6.45 -6.03 4.05
N ALA A 81 -7.14 -5.10 4.72
CA ALA A 81 -6.55 -3.84 5.15
C ALA A 81 -5.43 -4.04 6.19
N VAL A 82 -5.62 -4.94 7.16
CA VAL A 82 -4.59 -5.30 8.15
C VAL A 82 -3.39 -5.96 7.49
N ALA A 83 -3.61 -6.83 6.50
CA ALA A 83 -2.54 -7.46 5.74
C ALA A 83 -1.70 -6.42 4.98
N ILE A 84 -2.35 -5.46 4.30
CA ILE A 84 -1.66 -4.34 3.64
C ILE A 84 -0.90 -3.49 4.66
N GLY A 85 -1.54 -3.14 5.77
CA GLY A 85 -0.91 -2.35 6.83
C GLY A 85 0.38 -3.01 7.34
N SER A 86 0.31 -4.33 7.56
CA SER A 86 1.47 -5.13 8.00
C SER A 86 2.57 -5.18 6.94
N LEU A 87 2.22 -5.36 5.65
CA LEU A 87 3.18 -5.33 4.55
C LEU A 87 3.87 -3.96 4.42
N LEU A 88 3.13 -2.85 4.59
CA LEU A 88 3.70 -1.51 4.59
C LEU A 88 4.66 -1.29 5.76
N THR A 89 4.29 -1.75 6.95
CA THR A 89 5.15 -1.63 8.14
C THR A 89 6.43 -2.44 7.97
N LEU A 90 6.34 -3.70 7.55
CA LEU A 90 7.52 -4.56 7.35
C LEU A 90 8.38 -4.07 6.19
N GLY A 91 7.77 -3.72 5.06
CA GLY A 91 8.47 -3.15 3.91
C GLY A 91 9.17 -1.84 4.26
N GLY A 92 8.47 -0.93 4.94
CA GLY A 92 9.03 0.34 5.42
C GLY A 92 10.20 0.14 6.39
N ALA A 93 10.07 -0.78 7.36
CA ALA A 93 11.14 -1.11 8.29
C ALA A 93 12.36 -1.71 7.58
N SER A 94 12.15 -2.60 6.61
CA SER A 94 13.25 -3.16 5.82
C SER A 94 13.99 -2.07 5.02
N GLY A 95 13.27 -1.09 4.47
CA GLY A 95 13.85 0.05 3.77
C GLY A 95 14.64 0.98 4.69
N LEU A 96 14.17 1.21 5.92
CA LEU A 96 14.93 1.97 6.94
C LEU A 96 16.27 1.30 7.27
N VAL A 97 16.29 -0.03 7.37
CA VAL A 97 17.51 -0.80 7.65
C VAL A 97 18.46 -0.80 6.44
N ALA A 98 17.92 -0.93 5.24
CA ALA A 98 18.71 -1.04 4.02
C ALA A 98 19.24 0.31 3.49
N HIS A 99 18.62 1.44 3.86
CA HIS A 99 18.96 2.74 3.28
C HIS A 99 18.91 3.90 4.29
N SER A 100 20.06 4.24 4.86
CA SER A 100 20.21 5.28 5.89
C SER A 100 19.94 6.71 5.39
N GLY A 101 19.92 6.97 4.07
CA GLY A 101 19.67 8.29 3.50
C GLY A 101 18.20 8.66 3.30
N ALA A 102 17.27 7.70 3.44
CA ALA A 102 15.86 7.88 3.08
C ALA A 102 14.90 7.73 4.27
N TRP A 103 15.35 8.10 5.47
CA TRP A 103 14.58 7.93 6.71
C TRP A 103 13.16 8.50 6.63
N GLY A 104 12.98 9.67 5.99
CA GLY A 104 11.67 10.33 5.91
C GLY A 104 10.61 9.52 5.14
N SER A 105 10.95 8.95 3.98
CA SER A 105 9.99 8.21 3.16
C SER A 105 9.67 6.83 3.73
N TRP A 106 10.69 6.14 4.24
CA TRP A 106 10.50 4.81 4.83
C TRP A 106 9.80 4.87 6.19
N ALA A 107 10.08 5.88 7.02
CA ALA A 107 9.32 6.11 8.26
C ALA A 107 7.86 6.45 7.99
N ALA A 108 7.56 7.22 6.93
CA ALA A 108 6.19 7.50 6.52
C ALA A 108 5.44 6.22 6.12
N ALA A 109 6.10 5.29 5.42
CA ALA A 109 5.52 3.99 5.08
C ALA A 109 5.22 3.14 6.34
N VAL A 110 6.14 3.13 7.31
CA VAL A 110 5.95 2.47 8.60
C VAL A 110 4.76 3.07 9.35
N ALA A 111 4.70 4.39 9.45
CA ALA A 111 3.62 5.11 10.13
C ALA A 111 2.26 4.86 9.46
N ALA A 112 2.19 4.91 8.13
CA ALA A 112 0.98 4.61 7.37
C ALA A 112 0.53 3.16 7.58
N GLY A 113 1.46 2.20 7.57
CA GLY A 113 1.16 0.79 7.82
C GLY A 113 0.62 0.54 9.23
N LEU A 114 1.23 1.15 10.24
CA LEU A 114 0.76 1.06 11.63
C LEU A 114 -0.61 1.73 11.78
N PHE A 115 -0.81 2.90 11.20
CA PHE A 115 -2.08 3.62 11.24
C PHE A 115 -3.21 2.79 10.64
N VAL A 116 -3.01 2.21 9.46
CA VAL A 116 -3.97 1.32 8.80
C VAL A 116 -4.27 0.10 9.67
N THR A 117 -3.24 -0.51 10.25
CA THR A 117 -3.38 -1.72 11.08
C THR A 117 -4.18 -1.43 12.34
N VAL A 118 -3.73 -0.44 13.13
CA VAL A 118 -4.34 -0.08 14.42
C VAL A 118 -5.79 0.34 14.24
N LEU A 119 -6.08 1.23 13.28
CA LEU A 119 -7.45 1.68 13.06
C LEU A 119 -8.34 0.58 12.49
N SER A 120 -7.81 -0.36 11.70
CA SER A 120 -8.59 -1.50 11.21
C SER A 120 -8.89 -2.53 12.30
N THR A 121 -8.09 -2.57 13.38
CA THR A 121 -8.32 -3.47 14.53
C THR A 121 -9.20 -2.89 15.62
N GLY A 122 -9.46 -1.58 15.62
CA GLY A 122 -10.28 -0.92 16.64
C GLY A 122 -11.76 -1.35 16.60
N ASP A 123 -12.43 -1.29 17.75
CA ASP A 123 -13.79 -1.80 17.93
C ASP A 123 -14.82 -1.17 17.00
N ALA A 124 -14.74 0.15 16.79
CA ALA A 124 -15.61 0.86 15.84
C ALA A 124 -15.45 0.39 14.39
N SER A 125 -14.25 -0.03 14.00
CA SER A 125 -13.99 -0.60 12.67
C SER A 125 -14.46 -2.05 12.59
N ARG A 126 -14.25 -2.84 13.65
CA ARG A 126 -14.75 -4.22 13.73
C ARG A 126 -16.27 -4.26 13.58
N GLU A 127 -16.98 -3.47 14.38
CA GLU A 127 -18.43 -3.35 14.34
C GLU A 127 -18.93 -2.89 12.96
N TRP A 128 -18.23 -1.95 12.32
CA TRP A 128 -18.57 -1.51 10.96
C TRP A 128 -18.47 -2.64 9.92
N PHE A 129 -17.43 -3.47 10.02
CA PHE A 129 -17.12 -4.56 9.07
C PHE A 129 -17.82 -5.89 9.37
N ASP A 130 -18.28 -6.12 10.60
CA ASP A 130 -18.99 -7.34 10.99
C ASP A 130 -20.45 -7.35 10.47
N LEU A 131 -21.01 -6.18 10.16
CA LEU A 131 -22.33 -6.05 9.55
C LEU A 131 -22.21 -6.08 8.01
N PRO A 132 -22.87 -7.03 7.31
CA PRO A 132 -22.94 -7.02 5.86
C PRO A 132 -23.72 -5.79 5.37
N ARG A 133 -23.13 -5.01 4.46
CA ARG A 133 -23.77 -3.83 3.86
C ARG A 133 -24.02 -4.14 2.38
N ARG A 134 -25.31 -4.14 2.01
CA ARG A 134 -25.76 -4.31 0.62
C ARG A 134 -25.63 -3.02 -0.15
#